data_AF-A0A5D3Y6X8-F1
#
_entry.id   AF-A0A5D3Y6X8-F1
#
_cell.length_a   1.000
_cell.length_b   1.000
_cell.length_c   1.000
_cell.angle_alpha   90.00
_cell.angle_beta   90.00
_cell.angle_gamma   90.00
#
_symmetry.space_group_name_H-M   'P 1'
#
loop_
_entity.id
_entity.type
_entity.pdbx_description
1 polymer ?
#
loop_
_entity_poly.entity_id
_entity_poly.type
_entity_poly.pdbx_seq_one_letter_code
_entity_poly.pdbx_strand_id
1 'polypeptide(L)'
;MGKIAASDHPGALELFHKILLASTAIPGAFPPVMIDVEANGNRYQEMHVDGGATAQIFLYPPVLKVADISKQRGIIRQRRLYMIRNARLDPGWAEVERRALSIAARAITSLIQNQGIGDLYEIYSQTQRDGIDFNLAIIPKDFNTSHLEEFDTEYMRQLFQSGYDLAIKNYQWKKLSPGL
;
A
#
# COMPACT_ATOMS: atom_id res chain seq x y z
N MET A 1 -3.59 -13.92 4.43
CA MET A 1 -2.98 -14.60 3.26
C MET A 1 -2.17 -15.85 3.61
N GLY A 2 -1.09 -15.78 4.40
CA GLY A 2 -0.25 -16.96 4.69
C GLY A 2 -1.00 -18.18 5.27
N LYS A 3 -1.92 -17.98 6.22
CA LYS A 3 -2.78 -19.05 6.74
C LYS A 3 -3.73 -19.65 5.70
N ILE A 4 -4.19 -18.86 4.73
CA ILE A 4 -5.07 -19.33 3.65
C ILE A 4 -4.24 -20.19 2.69
N ALA A 5 -3.06 -19.71 2.29
CA ALA A 5 -2.16 -20.44 1.38
C ALA A 5 -1.62 -21.75 1.97
N ALA A 6 -1.44 -21.81 3.29
CA ALA A 6 -1.00 -23.01 4.00
C ALA A 6 -2.16 -23.94 4.43
N SER A 7 -3.40 -23.61 4.05
CA SER A 7 -4.58 -24.40 4.41
C SER A 7 -4.88 -25.44 3.32
N ASP A 8 -5.26 -26.64 3.73
CA ASP A 8 -5.77 -27.69 2.83
C ASP A 8 -7.26 -27.52 2.48
N HIS A 9 -7.86 -26.38 2.86
CA HIS A 9 -9.28 -26.12 2.59
C HIS A 9 -9.54 -26.04 1.07
N PRO A 10 -10.55 -26.74 0.52
CA PRO A 10 -10.78 -26.83 -0.93
C PRO A 10 -11.03 -25.46 -1.60
N GLY A 11 -11.63 -24.52 -0.87
CA GLY A 11 -11.85 -23.13 -1.32
C GLY A 11 -10.70 -22.16 -1.10
N ALA A 12 -9.54 -22.60 -0.59
CA ALA A 12 -8.44 -21.70 -0.21
C ALA A 12 -7.89 -20.90 -1.40
N LEU A 13 -7.69 -21.55 -2.55
CA LEU A 13 -7.19 -20.88 -3.75
C LEU A 13 -8.17 -19.83 -4.28
N GLU A 14 -9.45 -20.18 -4.34
CA GLU A 14 -10.50 -19.25 -4.78
C GLU A 14 -10.58 -18.03 -3.85
N LEU A 15 -10.57 -18.24 -2.54
CA LEU A 15 -10.57 -17.17 -1.56
C LEU A 15 -9.31 -16.30 -1.70
N PHE A 16 -8.15 -16.89 -1.94
CA PHE A 16 -6.90 -16.16 -2.15
C PHE A 16 -7.00 -15.22 -3.35
N HIS A 17 -7.52 -15.72 -4.48
CA HIS A 17 -7.75 -14.90 -5.67
C HIS A 17 -8.79 -13.79 -5.43
N LYS A 18 -9.90 -14.09 -4.75
CA LYS A 18 -10.92 -13.08 -4.41
C LYS A 18 -10.34 -11.96 -3.56
N ILE A 19 -9.51 -12.28 -2.56
CA ILE A 19 -8.85 -11.27 -1.72
C ILE A 19 -7.88 -10.41 -2.54
N LEU A 20 -7.09 -11.02 -3.43
CA LEU A 20 -6.19 -10.26 -4.30
C LEU A 20 -6.97 -9.33 -5.24
N LEU A 21 -8.06 -9.82 -5.85
CA LEU A 21 -8.91 -9.01 -6.72
C LEU A 21 -9.55 -7.86 -5.94
N ALA A 22 -10.09 -8.14 -4.76
CA ALA A 22 -10.69 -7.14 -3.87
C ALA A 22 -9.70 -6.03 -3.52
N SER A 23 -8.45 -6.39 -3.20
CA SER A 23 -7.38 -5.45 -2.86
C SER A 23 -6.99 -4.50 -4.01
N THR A 24 -7.48 -4.74 -5.23
CA THR A 24 -7.21 -3.93 -6.43
C THR A 24 -8.48 -3.32 -7.05
N ALA A 25 -9.64 -3.48 -6.41
CA ALA A 25 -10.93 -3.05 -6.93
C ALA A 25 -11.18 -1.56 -6.62
N ILE A 26 -10.49 -0.67 -7.35
CA ILE A 26 -10.54 0.78 -7.14
C ILE A 26 -12.00 1.29 -7.33
N PRO A 27 -12.61 1.94 -6.32
CA PRO A 27 -13.96 2.45 -6.41
C PRO A 27 -14.17 3.39 -7.61
N GLY A 28 -15.22 3.14 -8.38
CA GLY A 28 -15.55 3.91 -9.59
C GLY A 28 -14.85 3.45 -10.86
N ALA A 29 -13.73 2.73 -10.77
CA ALA A 29 -13.04 2.10 -11.90
C ALA A 29 -13.39 0.62 -12.05
N PHE A 30 -13.56 -0.09 -10.93
CA PHE A 30 -13.87 -1.52 -10.90
C PHE A 30 -15.06 -1.83 -9.97
N PRO A 31 -15.83 -2.90 -10.25
CA PRO A 31 -16.89 -3.35 -9.36
C PRO A 31 -16.30 -3.89 -8.04
N PRO A 32 -17.04 -3.79 -6.92
CA PRO A 32 -16.62 -4.40 -5.66
C PRO A 32 -16.62 -5.94 -5.76
N VAL A 33 -15.81 -6.58 -4.92
CA VAL A 33 -15.76 -8.04 -4.82
C VAL A 33 -16.58 -8.51 -3.63
N MET A 34 -17.51 -9.44 -3.87
CA MET A 34 -18.31 -10.07 -2.82
C MET A 34 -17.62 -11.36 -2.35
N ILE A 35 -17.47 -11.50 -1.04
CA ILE A 35 -16.93 -12.71 -0.40
C ILE A 35 -18.03 -13.31 0.48
N ASP A 36 -18.42 -14.56 0.18
CA ASP A 36 -19.36 -15.30 1.01
C ASP A 36 -18.68 -15.73 2.32
N VAL A 37 -19.34 -15.45 3.45
CA VAL A 37 -18.85 -15.80 4.78
C VAL A 37 -19.96 -16.47 5.59
N GLU A 38 -19.57 -17.30 6.56
CA GLU A 38 -20.50 -17.90 7.51
C GLU A 38 -20.15 -17.45 8.92
N ALA A 39 -21.15 -16.95 9.65
CA ALA A 39 -21.00 -16.56 11.05
C ALA A 39 -22.21 -17.02 11.84
N ASN A 40 -21.99 -17.72 12.94
CA ASN A 40 -23.05 -18.24 13.82
C ASN A 40 -24.11 -19.08 13.06
N GLY A 41 -23.68 -19.87 12.06
CA GLY A 41 -24.56 -20.71 11.23
C GLY A 41 -25.36 -19.97 10.16
N ASN A 42 -25.18 -18.65 10.01
CA ASN A 42 -25.82 -17.84 8.98
C ASN A 42 -24.82 -17.47 7.89
N ARG A 43 -25.30 -17.47 6.64
CA ARG A 43 -24.51 -17.01 5.48
C ARG A 43 -24.69 -15.51 5.27
N TYR A 44 -23.58 -14.84 5.00
CA TYR A 44 -23.51 -13.43 4.69
C TYR A 44 -22.63 -13.21 3.46
N GLN A 45 -22.72 -12.02 2.89
CA GLN A 45 -21.76 -11.54 1.90
C GLN A 45 -21.10 -10.28 2.41
N GLU A 46 -19.77 -10.28 2.42
CA GLU A 46 -18.97 -9.09 2.66
C GLU A 46 -18.63 -8.43 1.33
N MET A 47 -18.81 -7.11 1.26
CA MET A 47 -18.42 -6.30 0.11
C MET A 47 -17.04 -5.70 0.36
N HIS A 48 -16.10 -5.99 -0.54
CA HIS A 48 -14.73 -5.52 -0.45
C HIS A 48 -14.35 -4.66 -1.66
N VAL A 49 -13.57 -3.62 -1.41
CA VAL A 49 -13.01 -2.70 -2.41
C VAL A 49 -11.50 -2.52 -2.16
N ASP A 50 -10.83 -1.79 -3.05
CA ASP A 50 -9.40 -1.50 -2.94
C ASP A 50 -8.98 -1.03 -1.54
N GLY A 51 -7.91 -1.65 -1.01
CA GLY A 51 -7.42 -1.37 0.33
C GLY A 51 -6.86 0.05 0.49
N GLY A 52 -6.37 0.65 -0.60
CA GLY A 52 -5.88 2.02 -0.66
C GLY A 52 -6.96 3.07 -0.41
N ALA A 53 -8.25 2.71 -0.49
CA ALA A 53 -9.35 3.56 -0.03
C ALA A 53 -9.34 3.77 1.49
N THR A 54 -8.73 2.86 2.26
CA THR A 54 -8.62 2.94 3.73
C THR A 54 -7.19 3.23 4.19
N ALA A 55 -6.20 2.48 3.68
CA ALA A 55 -4.79 2.67 3.99
C ALA A 55 -3.94 2.25 2.79
N GLN A 56 -3.04 3.11 2.32
CA GLN A 56 -2.13 2.77 1.23
C GLN A 56 -0.99 1.86 1.70
N ILE A 57 -0.52 2.07 2.93
CA ILE A 57 0.58 1.32 3.52
C ILE A 57 0.27 1.05 4.99
N PHE A 58 0.54 -0.17 5.45
CA PHE A 58 0.32 -0.58 6.83
C PHE A 58 1.48 -1.43 7.33
N LEU A 59 1.87 -1.25 8.60
CA LEU A 59 2.89 -2.05 9.28
C LEU A 59 2.27 -3.00 10.30
N TYR A 60 1.76 -2.46 11.41
CA TYR A 60 0.95 -3.14 12.41
C TYR A 60 0.10 -2.09 13.15
N PRO A 61 -0.96 -2.50 13.89
CA PRO A 61 -1.78 -1.55 14.63
C PRO A 61 -0.93 -0.72 15.60
N PRO A 62 -1.07 0.62 15.64
CA PRO A 62 -0.24 1.51 16.48
C PRO A 62 -0.26 1.17 17.96
N VAL A 63 -1.35 0.57 18.44
CA VAL A 63 -1.55 0.13 19.82
C VAL A 63 -0.59 -1.01 20.22
N LEU A 64 -0.07 -1.76 19.25
CA LEU A 64 0.92 -2.80 19.51
C LEU A 64 2.32 -2.21 19.63
N LYS A 65 2.93 -2.35 20.81
CA LYS A 65 4.34 -2.02 21.06
C LYS A 65 5.20 -3.26 20.94
N VAL A 66 5.59 -3.59 19.71
CA VAL A 66 6.25 -4.86 19.39
C VAL A 66 7.62 -5.01 20.07
N ALA A 67 8.32 -3.90 20.34
CA ALA A 67 9.56 -3.91 21.09
C ALA A 67 9.34 -4.33 22.54
N ASP A 68 8.34 -3.74 23.22
CA ASP A 68 7.98 -4.06 24.60
C ASP A 68 7.52 -5.51 24.75
N ILE A 69 6.65 -5.98 23.84
CA ILE A 69 6.16 -7.36 23.83
C ILE A 69 7.34 -8.35 23.70
N SER A 70 8.32 -8.03 22.84
CA SER A 70 9.47 -8.90 22.65
C SER A 70 10.38 -8.89 23.88
N LYS A 71 10.61 -7.71 24.47
CA LYS A 71 11.40 -7.55 25.70
C LYS A 71 10.79 -8.33 26.87
N GLN A 72 9.47 -8.28 27.04
CA GLN A 72 8.76 -9.05 28.09
C GLN A 72 8.93 -10.56 27.92
N ARG A 73 9.13 -11.03 26.69
CA ARG A 73 9.38 -12.45 26.38
C ARG A 73 10.87 -12.82 26.36
N GLY A 74 11.76 -11.91 26.74
CA GLY A 74 13.21 -12.12 26.68
C GLY A 74 13.77 -12.22 25.25
N ILE A 75 13.02 -11.78 24.24
CA ILE A 75 13.41 -11.88 22.83
C ILE A 75 14.09 -10.57 22.40
N ILE A 76 15.37 -10.67 22.05
CA ILE A 76 16.12 -9.58 21.43
C ILE A 76 16.19 -9.86 19.92
N ARG A 77 15.62 -8.96 19.11
CA ARG A 77 15.60 -9.10 17.66
C ARG A 77 15.87 -7.75 17.00
N GLN A 78 16.82 -7.72 16.06
CA GLN A 78 16.96 -6.60 15.14
C GLN A 78 15.82 -6.63 14.12
N ARG A 79 15.17 -5.48 13.92
CA ARG A 79 14.06 -5.31 12.98
C ARG A 79 14.44 -4.28 11.95
N ARG A 80 14.17 -4.59 10.68
CA ARG A 80 14.33 -3.67 9.56
C ARG A 80 13.04 -3.66 8.76
N LEU A 81 12.53 -2.47 8.50
CA LEU A 81 11.39 -2.23 7.63
C LEU A 81 11.91 -1.73 6.28
N TYR A 82 11.53 -2.42 5.21
CA TYR A 82 11.74 -1.96 3.83
C TYR A 82 10.37 -1.67 3.22
N MET A 83 10.23 -0.47 2.69
CA MET A 83 8.98 0.03 2.15
C MET A 83 9.23 0.58 0.74
N ILE A 84 8.44 0.12 -0.21
CA ILE A 84 8.49 0.58 -1.60
C ILE A 84 7.14 1.23 -1.90
N ARG A 85 7.15 2.52 -2.20
CA ARG A 85 5.96 3.26 -2.57
C ARG A 85 6.07 3.68 -4.02
N ASN A 86 5.18 3.16 -4.85
CA ASN A 86 5.07 3.52 -6.27
C ASN A 86 4.33 4.86 -6.45
N ALA A 87 4.81 5.92 -5.80
CA ALA A 87 4.23 7.26 -5.87
C ALA A 87 5.31 8.34 -5.73
N ARG A 88 5.05 9.50 -6.31
CA ARG A 88 5.80 10.73 -6.07
C ARG A 88 5.34 11.39 -4.77
N LEU A 89 6.18 12.27 -4.23
CA LEU A 89 5.86 13.08 -3.04
C LEU A 89 5.56 14.54 -3.39
N ASP A 90 5.98 14.98 -4.57
CA ASP A 90 5.59 16.24 -5.16
C ASP A 90 4.15 16.15 -5.72
N PRO A 91 3.32 17.19 -5.51
CA PRO A 91 1.98 17.25 -6.06
C PRO A 91 2.07 17.37 -7.58
N GLY A 92 1.81 16.28 -8.29
CA GLY A 92 1.67 16.29 -9.74
C GLY A 92 0.43 17.10 -10.15
N TRP A 93 0.63 18.14 -10.95
CA TRP A 93 -0.47 18.88 -11.58
C TRP A 93 -1.24 17.93 -12.52
N ALA A 94 -2.57 17.94 -12.46
CA ALA A 94 -3.42 17.25 -13.43
C ALA A 94 -4.64 18.11 -13.75
N GLU A 95 -4.94 18.28 -15.04
CA GLU A 95 -6.14 18.93 -15.52
C GLU A 95 -7.35 17.99 -15.34
N VAL A 96 -8.48 18.52 -14.87
CA VAL A 96 -9.68 17.72 -14.60
C VAL A 96 -10.83 18.26 -15.44
N GLU A 97 -11.51 17.38 -16.18
CA GLU A 97 -12.74 17.76 -16.88
C GLU A 97 -13.81 18.22 -15.88
N ARG A 98 -14.52 19.31 -16.20
CA ARG A 98 -15.56 19.92 -15.33
C ARG A 98 -16.87 19.11 -15.35
N ARG A 99 -16.85 17.86 -14.87
CA ARG A 99 -18.04 17.00 -14.70
C ARG A 99 -18.09 16.47 -13.26
N ALA A 100 -19.29 16.30 -12.70
CA ALA A 100 -19.45 15.94 -11.28
C ALA A 100 -18.80 14.59 -10.91
N LEU A 101 -18.93 13.57 -11.77
CA LEU A 101 -18.30 12.26 -11.56
C LEU A 101 -16.78 12.30 -11.70
N SER A 102 -16.23 13.09 -12.65
CA SER A 102 -14.77 13.24 -12.80
C SER A 102 -14.17 14.03 -11.64
N ILE A 103 -14.89 15.02 -11.10
CA ILE A 103 -14.49 15.74 -9.88
C ILE A 103 -14.50 14.80 -8.67
N ALA A 104 -15.54 13.98 -8.50
CA ALA A 104 -15.62 13.02 -7.40
C ALA A 104 -14.50 11.97 -7.47
N ALA A 105 -14.25 11.40 -8.66
CA ALA A 105 -13.15 10.46 -8.88
C ALA A 105 -11.79 11.11 -8.55
N ARG A 106 -11.52 12.33 -9.03
CA ARG A 106 -10.29 13.06 -8.71
C ARG A 106 -10.15 13.37 -7.22
N ALA A 107 -11.23 13.74 -6.55
CA ALA A 107 -11.23 14.00 -5.11
C ALA A 107 -10.85 12.72 -4.34
N ILE A 108 -11.41 11.56 -4.70
CA ILE A 108 -11.05 10.27 -4.13
C ILE A 108 -9.57 9.97 -4.37
N THR A 109 -9.07 10.09 -5.62
CA THR A 109 -7.64 9.91 -5.92
C THR A 109 -6.75 10.84 -5.11
N SER A 110 -7.16 12.09 -4.92
CA SER A 110 -6.37 13.09 -4.17
C SER A 110 -6.35 12.79 -2.66
N LEU A 111 -7.49 12.35 -2.11
CA LEU A 111 -7.56 11.87 -0.71
C LEU A 111 -6.68 10.63 -0.51
N ILE A 112 -6.75 9.67 -1.44
CA ILE A 112 -5.91 8.47 -1.42
C ILE A 112 -4.40 8.84 -1.46
N GLN A 113 -4.01 9.80 -2.31
CA GLN A 113 -2.63 10.27 -2.38
C GLN A 113 -2.16 10.97 -1.09
N ASN A 114 -3.01 11.81 -0.49
CA ASN A 114 -2.72 12.52 0.77
C ASN A 114 -2.65 11.56 1.96
N GLN A 115 -3.54 10.56 2.01
CA GLN A 115 -3.54 9.53 3.06
C GLN A 115 -2.19 8.81 3.12
N GLY A 116 -1.58 8.51 1.97
CA GLY A 116 -0.27 7.88 1.92
C GLY A 116 0.86 8.67 2.60
N ILE A 117 0.74 9.99 2.75
CA ILE A 117 1.70 10.79 3.55
C ILE A 117 1.45 10.57 5.04
N GLY A 118 0.19 10.56 5.47
CA GLY A 118 -0.19 10.26 6.87
C GLY A 118 0.30 8.88 7.31
N ASP A 119 0.07 7.85 6.49
CA ASP A 119 0.52 6.48 6.72
C ASP A 119 2.05 6.43 6.92
N LEU A 120 2.81 7.17 6.10
CA LEU A 120 4.27 7.23 6.21
C LEU A 120 4.75 7.83 7.53
N TYR A 121 4.12 8.91 7.99
CA TYR A 121 4.44 9.53 9.28
C TYR A 121 4.12 8.60 10.45
N GLU A 122 2.96 7.94 10.41
CA GLU A 122 2.55 7.01 11.44
C GLU A 122 3.53 5.83 11.52
N ILE A 123 3.85 5.22 10.39
CA ILE A 123 4.80 4.11 10.32
C ILE A 123 6.19 4.55 10.78
N TYR A 124 6.67 5.72 10.35
CA TYR A 124 7.95 6.25 10.80
C TYR A 124 7.98 6.41 12.32
N SER A 125 6.94 6.99 12.92
CA SER A 125 6.81 7.11 14.38
C SER A 125 6.83 5.75 15.08
N GLN A 126 6.11 4.75 14.55
CA GLN A 126 6.16 3.37 15.05
C GLN A 126 7.57 2.78 14.99
N THR A 127 8.29 3.00 13.88
CA THR A 127 9.66 2.50 13.75
C THR A 127 10.62 3.12 14.75
N GLN A 128 10.52 4.42 15.01
CA GLN A 128 11.34 5.10 16.01
C GLN A 128 11.04 4.58 17.41
N ARG A 129 9.75 4.44 17.76
CA ARG A 129 9.30 3.92 19.05
C ARG A 129 9.77 2.49 19.30
N ASP A 130 9.69 1.62 18.29
CA ASP A 130 9.96 0.19 18.42
C ASP A 130 11.40 -0.21 18.01
N GLY A 131 12.28 0.77 17.74
CA GLY A 131 13.68 0.55 17.38
C GLY A 131 13.86 -0.25 16.08
N ILE A 132 13.01 0.04 15.08
CA ILE A 132 13.02 -0.61 13.77
C ILE A 132 13.82 0.26 12.80
N ASP A 133 14.77 -0.33 12.07
CA ASP A 133 15.50 0.37 11.01
C ASP A 133 14.56 0.68 9.83
N PHE A 134 14.29 1.96 9.62
CA PHE A 134 13.38 2.45 8.58
C PHE A 134 14.10 2.57 7.23
N ASN A 135 13.54 1.97 6.18
CA ASN A 135 14.05 2.03 4.82
C ASN A 135 12.91 2.31 3.84
N LEU A 136 12.92 3.47 3.19
CA LEU A 136 11.90 3.89 2.23
C LEU A 136 12.48 4.08 0.83
N ALA A 137 11.82 3.49 -0.16
CA ALA A 137 12.01 3.73 -1.58
C ALA A 137 10.74 4.38 -2.17
N ILE A 138 10.93 5.41 -2.98
CA ILE A 138 9.88 6.16 -3.67
C ILE A 138 10.32 6.41 -5.11
N ILE A 139 9.38 6.87 -5.96
CA ILE A 139 9.72 7.36 -7.29
C ILE A 139 10.68 8.57 -7.14
N PRO A 140 11.87 8.54 -7.74
CA PRO A 140 12.81 9.66 -7.70
C PRO A 140 12.25 10.94 -8.33
N LYS A 141 12.65 12.10 -7.82
CA LYS A 141 12.19 13.40 -8.35
C LYS A 141 12.68 13.68 -9.78
N ASP A 142 13.79 13.07 -10.18
CA ASP A 142 14.39 13.15 -11.51
C ASP A 142 13.76 12.18 -12.52
N PHE A 143 12.83 11.32 -12.08
CA PHE A 143 12.04 10.48 -13.00
C PHE A 143 10.95 11.34 -13.68
N ASN A 144 11.23 11.79 -14.90
CA ASN A 144 10.39 12.75 -15.63
C ASN A 144 9.66 12.16 -16.85
N THR A 145 9.50 10.84 -16.90
CA THR A 145 8.68 10.20 -17.96
C THR A 145 7.24 10.72 -17.88
N SER A 146 6.70 11.08 -19.05
CA SER A 146 5.31 11.56 -19.18
C SER A 146 4.32 10.46 -18.84
N HIS A 147 3.31 10.77 -18.04
CA HIS A 147 2.22 9.87 -17.68
C HIS A 147 0.94 10.37 -18.38
N LEU A 148 0.66 9.83 -19.57
CA LEU A 148 -0.39 10.35 -20.45
C LEU A 148 -1.77 9.80 -20.09
N GLU A 149 -1.81 8.54 -19.64
CA GLU A 149 -3.04 7.84 -19.28
C GLU A 149 -2.78 6.85 -18.13
N GLU A 150 -3.85 6.46 -17.44
CA GLU A 150 -3.78 5.39 -16.45
C GLU A 150 -3.38 4.08 -17.12
N PHE A 151 -2.48 3.34 -16.48
CA PHE A 151 -1.91 2.08 -17.01
C PHE A 151 -1.12 2.23 -18.32
N ASP A 152 -0.54 3.40 -18.58
CA ASP A 152 0.42 3.62 -19.68
C ASP A 152 1.59 2.63 -19.60
N THR A 153 1.63 1.69 -20.54
CA THR A 153 2.61 0.59 -20.54
C THR A 153 4.03 1.09 -20.75
N GLU A 154 4.24 2.14 -21.54
CA GLU A 154 5.57 2.70 -21.79
C GLU A 154 6.09 3.42 -20.55
N TYR A 155 5.23 4.20 -19.89
CA TYR A 155 5.54 4.78 -18.58
C TYR A 155 5.91 3.71 -17.55
N MET A 156 5.10 2.65 -17.44
CA MET A 156 5.32 1.57 -16.48
C MET A 156 6.63 0.82 -16.73
N ARG A 157 6.98 0.55 -17.99
CA ARG A 157 8.26 -0.09 -18.36
C ARG A 157 9.46 0.79 -17.98
N GLN A 158 9.39 2.08 -18.27
CA GLN A 158 10.45 3.02 -17.91
C GLN A 158 10.60 3.16 -16.39
N LEU A 159 9.48 3.20 -15.67
CA LEU A 159 9.47 3.25 -14.21
C LEU A 159 10.07 1.98 -13.59
N PHE A 160 9.72 0.81 -14.12
CA PHE A 160 10.31 -0.46 -13.73
C PHE A 160 11.83 -0.46 -13.96
N GLN A 161 12.28 -0.05 -15.16
CA GLN A 161 13.70 0.00 -15.49
C GLN A 161 14.47 0.95 -14.56
N SER A 162 13.91 2.13 -14.27
CA SER A 162 14.48 3.07 -13.31
C SER A 162 14.65 2.44 -11.91
N GLY A 163 13.61 1.76 -11.41
CA GLY A 163 13.67 1.04 -10.14
C GLY A 163 14.74 -0.08 -10.14
N TYR A 164 14.82 -0.85 -11.22
CA TYR A 164 15.83 -1.89 -11.40
C TYR A 164 17.25 -1.31 -11.38
N ASP A 165 17.50 -0.26 -12.16
CA ASP A 165 18.81 0.39 -12.27
C ASP A 165 19.29 0.97 -10.93
N LEU A 166 18.37 1.53 -10.14
CA LEU A 166 18.68 2.01 -8.79
C LEU A 166 18.96 0.85 -7.82
N ALA A 167 18.22 -0.26 -7.94
CA ALA A 167 18.41 -1.43 -7.08
C ALA A 167 19.78 -2.08 -7.31
N ILE A 168 20.20 -2.29 -8.55
CA ILE A 168 21.51 -2.90 -8.87
C ILE A 168 22.70 -2.00 -8.48
N LYS A 169 22.47 -0.68 -8.36
CA LYS A 169 23.48 0.30 -7.92
C LYS A 169 23.46 0.55 -6.41
N ASN A 170 22.89 -0.37 -5.63
CA ASN A 170 22.72 -0.27 -4.18
C ASN A 170 21.85 0.94 -3.79
N TYR A 171 20.54 0.81 -4.04
CA TYR A 171 19.54 1.85 -3.78
C TYR A 171 19.75 2.53 -2.42
N GLN A 172 19.82 3.86 -2.44
CA GLN A 172 19.97 4.66 -1.23
C GLN A 172 18.61 4.81 -0.53
N TRP A 173 18.31 3.87 0.36
CA TRP A 173 17.09 3.86 1.15
C TRP A 173 16.98 5.14 1.98
N LYS A 174 15.83 5.83 1.86
CA LYS A 174 15.54 6.98 2.70
C LYS A 174 15.30 6.51 4.13
N LYS A 175 16.00 7.14 5.08
CA LYS A 175 15.94 6.83 6.51
C LYS A 175 14.97 7.70 7.29
N LEU A 176 14.42 8.74 6.66
CA LEU A 176 13.48 9.69 7.25
C LEU A 176 12.17 9.69 6.47
N SER A 177 11.07 10.02 7.17
CA SER A 177 9.79 10.30 6.52
C SER A 177 9.86 11.61 5.73
N PRO A 178 9.16 11.72 4.58
CA PRO A 178 9.05 12.97 3.84
C PRO A 178 8.52 14.14 4.68
N GLY A 179 9.28 15.24 4.73
CA GLY A 179 8.91 16.45 5.49
C GLY A 179 9.58 16.57 6.88
N LEU A 180 10.44 15.61 7.24
CA LEU A 180 11.37 15.67 8.37
C LEU A 180 12.83 15.67 7.89
#